data_AF-A0A484IH90-F1
#
_entry.id   AF-A0A484IH90-F1
#
_cell.length_a   1.000
_cell.length_b   1.000
_cell.length_c   1.000
_cell.angle_alpha   90.00
_cell.angle_beta   90.00
_cell.angle_gamma   90.00
#
_symmetry.space_group_name_H-M   'P 1'
#
loop_
_entity.id
_entity.type
_entity.pdbx_description
1 polymer ?
#
loop_
_entity_poly.entity_id
_entity_poly.type
_entity_poly.pdbx_seq_one_letter_code
_entity_poly.pdbx_strand_id
1 'polypeptide(L)'
;MKIFFGLLCFIVLLTILTSFPVQDLSVFLNYQQLYRPFLDDTISSSRSSSSNINPTWFTIGSAFGQESGRNFVAGFYTGSYPIGVAINPLTDKVYVANQYSNTVSVYDAKTDKLIKTIPAGTFPYGVDANPYNNRIYVTNRGSDDLTVIDGATDSVIDNIAVGKSPVQVTVDQASSWVYVTNIDSNSVSVIDGITNVVKSTINGIDTPYGIGVNPLSNKIYVSNIANSNLTVIDKDNYDFIKNIEVQKAPVGIDINEERNLIYVANYGSDSVSVINGSDDKVISTLPVGKSPVGLKENPILDKLYVSNIDSNTVSVINESNFEKAKEIKVNPSSIIEREVYPYAIPTNIKFPLIASFVATNPLTNFTYVTNTASNTISLINGKNDESIVRIGFKTQPENSGFIECNGVKNLNQNSTIISTNSEATCNAIPERGYLFDSWSGLVYSTSNPLKFNASEYGNIIANFRPTLSTEQYIFLIGGITGMSSVLLTWFFKGGQRRKFNKFIQITNKAIEDADVGDKKESIIKLENLRRDIFNTYRRGSLTDFQFDFLDKRLINYINKISNL
;
A
#
# COMPACT_ATOMS: atom_id res chain seq x y z
N MET A 1 -15.02 -65.13 -12.46
CA MET A 1 -15.65 -63.79 -12.39
C MET A 1 -15.37 -62.98 -11.11
N LYS A 2 -14.65 -63.49 -10.09
CA LYS A 2 -14.22 -62.70 -8.92
C LYS A 2 -12.76 -62.19 -8.97
N ILE A 3 -11.96 -62.66 -9.93
CA ILE A 3 -10.54 -62.26 -10.08
C ILE A 3 -10.38 -61.11 -11.09
N PHE A 4 -11.34 -60.92 -12.01
CA PHE A 4 -11.33 -59.82 -12.99
C PHE A 4 -11.69 -58.44 -12.40
N PHE A 5 -12.48 -58.41 -11.31
CA PHE A 5 -12.88 -57.17 -10.66
C PHE A 5 -11.81 -56.60 -9.72
N GLY A 6 -10.98 -57.48 -9.14
CA GLY A 6 -9.86 -57.06 -8.28
C GLY A 6 -8.72 -56.41 -9.05
N LEU A 7 -8.44 -56.88 -10.27
CA LEU A 7 -7.35 -56.37 -11.10
C LEU A 7 -7.68 -55.00 -11.71
N LEU A 8 -8.96 -54.74 -12.03
CA LEU A 8 -9.41 -53.45 -12.57
C LEU A 8 -9.38 -52.33 -11.51
N CYS A 9 -9.72 -52.64 -10.26
CA CYS A 9 -9.64 -51.67 -9.16
C CYS A 9 -8.20 -51.33 -8.77
N PHE A 10 -7.24 -52.26 -8.94
CA PHE A 10 -5.84 -52.00 -8.60
C PHE A 10 -5.13 -51.10 -9.63
N ILE A 11 -5.51 -51.21 -10.92
CA ILE A 11 -4.95 -50.38 -12.00
C ILE A 11 -5.48 -48.93 -11.94
N VAL A 12 -6.75 -48.74 -11.53
CA VAL A 12 -7.33 -47.40 -11.32
C VAL A 12 -6.76 -46.71 -10.07
N LEU A 13 -6.36 -47.47 -9.05
CA LEU A 13 -5.73 -46.91 -7.85
C LEU A 13 -4.28 -46.46 -8.11
N LEU A 14 -3.55 -47.15 -9.00
CA LEU A 14 -2.15 -46.81 -9.32
C LEU A 14 -2.02 -45.60 -10.26
N THR A 15 -3.03 -45.32 -11.10
CA THR A 15 -3.03 -44.13 -11.98
C THR A 15 -3.42 -42.84 -11.25
N ILE A 16 -4.18 -42.94 -10.14
CA ILE A 16 -4.57 -41.77 -9.32
C ILE A 16 -3.45 -41.35 -8.35
N LEU A 17 -2.55 -42.27 -7.97
CA LEU A 17 -1.44 -42.00 -7.06
C LEU A 17 -0.19 -41.38 -7.72
N THR A 18 -0.18 -41.17 -9.04
CA THR A 18 0.96 -40.59 -9.77
C THR A 18 0.72 -39.16 -10.29
N SER A 19 -0.43 -38.54 -9.98
CA SER A 19 -0.82 -37.26 -10.60
C SER A 19 -0.92 -36.04 -9.66
N PHE A 20 -0.50 -36.14 -8.40
CA PHE A 20 -0.45 -34.95 -7.51
C PHE A 20 0.83 -34.88 -6.69
N PRO A 21 1.68 -33.85 -6.87
CA PRO A 21 2.74 -33.54 -5.93
C PRO A 21 2.14 -32.94 -4.65
N VAL A 22 2.50 -33.54 -3.52
CA VAL A 22 2.24 -33.04 -2.17
C VAL A 22 3.28 -31.96 -1.85
N GLN A 23 2.85 -30.73 -1.64
CA GLN A 23 3.46 -29.83 -0.66
C GLN A 23 2.34 -29.11 0.07
N ASP A 24 2.23 -29.44 1.35
CA ASP A 24 1.16 -29.03 2.23
C ASP A 24 1.74 -28.17 3.35
N LEU A 25 0.91 -27.20 3.75
CA LEU A 25 0.68 -26.82 5.13
C LEU A 25 1.82 -26.15 5.92
N SER A 26 1.91 -24.82 5.75
CA SER A 26 2.04 -23.94 6.91
C SER A 26 1.15 -22.72 6.71
N VAL A 27 -0.02 -22.72 7.36
CA VAL A 27 -0.77 -21.55 7.86
C VAL A 27 -2.06 -22.11 8.44
N PHE A 28 -2.04 -22.38 9.75
CA PHE A 28 -3.20 -22.32 10.62
C PHE A 28 -2.66 -22.30 12.03
N LEU A 29 -2.45 -21.10 12.58
CA LEU A 29 -2.41 -20.86 14.03
C LEU A 29 -2.53 -19.36 14.30
N ASN A 30 -3.37 -19.08 15.29
CA ASN A 30 -3.50 -17.87 16.10
C ASN A 30 -4.52 -16.81 15.69
N TYR A 31 -5.73 -16.99 16.22
CA TYR A 31 -6.53 -15.92 16.80
C TYR A 31 -6.95 -16.33 18.22
N GLN A 32 -6.96 -15.34 19.12
CA GLN A 32 -7.50 -15.29 20.49
C GLN A 32 -6.51 -15.40 21.66
N GLN A 33 -6.32 -14.28 22.36
CA GLN A 33 -6.27 -14.05 23.83
C GLN A 33 -5.70 -12.61 24.03
N LEU A 34 -6.09 -11.73 24.96
CA LEU A 34 -7.08 -11.66 26.04
C LEU A 34 -7.08 -10.18 26.53
N TYR A 35 -8.23 -9.66 26.95
CA TYR A 35 -8.38 -8.37 27.67
C TYR A 35 -9.04 -8.66 29.02
N ARG A 36 -8.48 -8.17 30.14
CA ARG A 36 -9.19 -7.72 31.37
C ARG A 36 -8.21 -7.10 32.41
N PRO A 37 -8.71 -6.28 33.37
CA PRO A 37 -8.10 -4.99 33.77
C PRO A 37 -7.59 -4.92 35.22
N PHE A 38 -6.97 -3.79 35.59
CA PHE A 38 -6.75 -3.35 36.97
C PHE A 38 -6.98 -1.82 37.10
N LEU A 39 -7.71 -1.43 38.15
CA LEU A 39 -7.96 -0.06 38.63
C LEU A 39 -7.70 -0.02 40.15
N ASP A 40 -7.57 1.20 40.69
CA ASP A 40 -7.17 1.69 42.03
C ASP A 40 -5.68 2.05 42.14
N ASP A 41 -5.25 3.21 42.66
CA ASP A 41 -5.94 4.18 43.52
C ASP A 41 -5.17 5.52 43.60
N THR A 42 -5.82 6.52 44.20
CA THR A 42 -5.33 7.78 44.83
C THR A 42 -5.54 9.14 44.13
N ILE A 43 -6.36 9.93 44.83
CA ILE A 43 -6.72 11.34 44.67
C ILE A 43 -5.99 12.17 45.74
N SER A 44 -5.44 13.35 45.38
CA SER A 44 -5.36 14.55 46.24
C SER A 44 -4.95 15.76 45.36
N SER A 45 -5.85 16.65 44.93
CA SER A 45 -6.46 17.81 45.61
C SER A 45 -5.72 19.16 45.40
N SER A 46 -6.26 20.02 44.53
CA SER A 46 -6.47 21.47 44.80
C SER A 46 -7.32 22.15 43.71
N ARG A 47 -8.47 22.72 44.13
CA ARG A 47 -9.40 23.64 43.41
C ARG A 47 -8.70 24.98 43.16
N SER A 48 -9.02 25.87 42.21
CA SER A 48 -10.25 26.38 41.57
C SER A 48 -9.84 27.12 40.26
N SER A 49 -10.63 27.37 39.20
CA SER A 49 -12.03 27.80 39.06
C SER A 49 -12.52 27.62 37.60
N SER A 50 -13.76 27.12 37.46
CA SER A 50 -14.75 27.16 36.33
C SER A 50 -14.37 27.92 35.04
N SER A 51 -14.53 27.36 33.83
CA SER A 51 -15.82 26.89 33.27
C SER A 51 -15.69 25.79 32.19
N ASN A 52 -16.50 24.73 32.36
CA ASN A 52 -17.04 23.77 31.38
C ASN A 52 -16.16 23.26 30.23
N ILE A 53 -15.25 22.33 30.56
CA ILE A 53 -14.72 21.35 29.61
C ILE A 53 -15.41 20.01 29.94
N ASN A 54 -16.20 19.48 29.01
CA ASN A 54 -16.65 18.08 29.07
C ASN A 54 -15.48 17.19 28.62
N PRO A 55 -15.00 16.25 29.45
CA PRO A 55 -14.01 15.27 29.03
C PRO A 55 -14.74 14.01 28.57
N THR A 56 -14.86 13.81 27.26
CA THR A 56 -15.27 12.52 26.70
C THR A 56 -14.08 11.85 26.05
N TRP A 57 -13.93 10.59 26.40
CA TRP A 57 -12.75 9.76 26.31
C TRP A 57 -12.20 9.57 24.89
N PHE A 58 -10.87 9.40 24.83
CA PHE A 58 -10.14 8.92 23.66
C PHE A 58 -10.79 7.62 23.15
N THR A 59 -11.51 7.74 22.04
CA THR A 59 -11.74 6.63 21.12
C THR A 59 -10.69 6.81 20.04
N ILE A 60 -9.77 5.86 19.88
CA ILE A 60 -9.06 5.68 18.60
C ILE A 60 -10.12 5.16 17.63
N GLY A 61 -10.97 6.09 17.19
CA GLY A 61 -11.85 5.90 16.07
C GLY A 61 -11.00 6.14 14.85
N SER A 62 -10.69 5.06 14.14
CA SER A 62 -10.49 5.13 12.71
C SER A 62 -11.65 5.95 12.14
N ALA A 63 -11.37 7.22 11.84
CA ALA A 63 -12.27 8.10 11.12
C ALA A 63 -12.30 7.64 9.65
N PHE A 64 -12.82 6.43 9.41
CA PHE A 64 -13.59 6.18 8.21
C PHE A 64 -14.96 6.81 8.43
N GLY A 65 -14.98 8.14 8.47
CA GLY A 65 -16.11 8.84 7.91
C GLY A 65 -16.12 8.42 6.46
N GLN A 66 -17.05 7.55 6.08
CA GLN A 66 -17.36 7.33 4.68
C GLN A 66 -17.83 8.69 4.16
N GLU A 67 -16.90 9.46 3.57
CA GLU A 67 -17.18 10.76 2.97
C GLU A 67 -17.97 10.53 1.68
N SER A 68 -19.25 10.21 1.85
CA SER A 68 -20.22 10.12 0.76
C SER A 68 -20.39 11.51 0.14
N GLY A 69 -19.69 11.77 -0.96
CA GLY A 69 -19.88 13.00 -1.74
C GLY A 69 -18.69 13.48 -2.56
N ARG A 70 -17.47 12.94 -2.39
CA ARG A 70 -16.35 13.32 -3.27
C ARG A 70 -16.36 12.51 -4.55
N ASN A 71 -16.78 13.15 -5.65
CA ASN A 71 -16.56 12.64 -7.01
C ASN A 71 -15.07 12.76 -7.35
N PHE A 72 -14.27 11.77 -6.94
CA PHE A 72 -12.89 11.65 -7.39
C PHE A 72 -12.87 11.34 -8.90
N VAL A 73 -11.95 11.96 -9.62
CA VAL A 73 -11.70 11.71 -11.04
C VAL A 73 -10.99 10.37 -11.21
N ALA A 74 -9.85 10.20 -10.51
CA ALA A 74 -8.92 9.10 -10.73
C ALA A 74 -7.83 9.00 -9.67
N GLY A 75 -7.52 7.80 -9.19
CA GLY A 75 -6.25 7.57 -8.49
C GLY A 75 -6.30 6.50 -7.41
N PHE A 76 -5.24 6.44 -6.62
CA PHE A 76 -5.14 5.63 -5.41
C PHE A 76 -4.77 6.47 -4.20
N TYR A 77 -5.19 6.03 -3.01
CA TYR A 77 -4.99 6.73 -1.75
C TYR A 77 -3.55 6.66 -1.25
N THR A 78 -3.11 7.72 -0.58
CA THR A 78 -1.83 7.81 0.14
C THR A 78 -2.01 8.43 1.53
N GLY A 79 -0.90 8.74 2.20
CA GLY A 79 -0.88 9.46 3.46
C GLY A 79 -1.44 10.88 3.33
N SER A 80 -1.51 11.59 4.46
CA SER A 80 -2.09 12.92 4.51
C SER A 80 -1.19 13.95 3.86
N TYR A 81 -1.78 14.76 2.97
CA TYR A 81 -1.15 15.90 2.32
C TYR A 81 0.08 15.49 1.49
N PRO A 82 -0.10 14.66 0.44
CA PRO A 82 0.99 14.26 -0.44
C PRO A 82 1.49 15.46 -1.25
N ILE A 83 2.82 15.60 -1.32
CA ILE A 83 3.50 16.70 -2.03
C ILE A 83 4.44 16.15 -3.10
N GLY A 84 5.60 15.63 -2.70
CA GLY A 84 6.60 15.11 -3.63
C GLY A 84 6.28 13.69 -4.08
N VAL A 85 6.59 13.39 -5.35
CA VAL A 85 6.54 12.04 -5.90
C VAL A 85 7.80 11.81 -6.74
N ALA A 86 8.40 10.63 -6.60
CA ALA A 86 9.48 10.16 -7.45
C ALA A 86 9.29 8.70 -7.81
N ILE A 87 9.91 8.29 -8.90
CA ILE A 87 9.89 6.91 -9.38
C ILE A 87 11.31 6.40 -9.38
N ASN A 88 11.51 5.22 -8.80
CA ASN A 88 12.75 4.49 -8.93
C ASN A 88 12.59 3.45 -10.04
N PRO A 89 13.09 3.71 -11.27
CA PRO A 89 12.93 2.81 -12.40
C PRO A 89 13.73 1.51 -12.23
N LEU A 90 14.75 1.49 -11.36
CA LEU A 90 15.52 0.26 -11.08
C LEU A 90 14.65 -0.79 -10.37
N THR A 91 13.77 -0.36 -9.47
CA THR A 91 12.91 -1.24 -8.67
C THR A 91 11.44 -1.21 -9.08
N ASP A 92 11.08 -0.38 -10.06
CA ASP A 92 9.70 -0.10 -10.50
C ASP A 92 8.77 0.30 -9.33
N LYS A 93 9.27 1.18 -8.46
CA LYS A 93 8.55 1.67 -7.27
C LYS A 93 8.30 3.17 -7.34
N VAL A 94 7.17 3.60 -6.77
CA VAL A 94 6.80 5.01 -6.63
C VAL A 94 6.89 5.41 -5.16
N TYR A 95 7.57 6.52 -4.88
CA TYR A 95 7.76 7.05 -3.53
C TYR A 95 7.05 8.38 -3.41
N VAL A 96 6.23 8.54 -2.37
CA VAL A 96 5.42 9.75 -2.17
C VAL A 96 5.59 10.29 -0.75
N ALA A 97 6.04 11.54 -0.65
CA ALA A 97 6.17 12.26 0.61
C ALA A 97 4.81 12.77 1.09
N ASN A 98 4.40 12.35 2.28
CA ASN A 98 3.13 12.72 2.91
C ASN A 98 3.39 13.70 4.04
N GLN A 99 3.27 15.00 3.74
CA GLN A 99 3.76 16.07 4.61
C GLN A 99 3.15 16.03 6.01
N TYR A 100 1.83 15.87 6.15
CA TYR A 100 1.17 15.88 7.46
C TYR A 100 1.15 14.53 8.16
N SER A 101 1.58 13.47 7.49
CA SER A 101 1.77 12.16 8.11
C SER A 101 3.20 11.93 8.58
N ASN A 102 4.17 12.78 8.19
CA ASN A 102 5.61 12.56 8.42
C ASN A 102 6.07 11.19 7.92
N THR A 103 5.57 10.78 6.75
CA THR A 103 5.87 9.47 6.16
C THR A 103 6.12 9.57 4.66
N VAL A 104 6.75 8.54 4.12
CA VAL A 104 6.87 8.27 2.69
C VAL A 104 6.11 6.98 2.38
N SER A 105 5.13 7.06 1.48
CA SER A 105 4.43 5.88 0.97
C SER A 105 5.21 5.29 -0.21
N VAL A 106 5.36 3.96 -0.23
CA VAL A 106 6.02 3.21 -1.30
C VAL A 106 4.99 2.35 -2.00
N TYR A 107 4.87 2.51 -3.32
CA TYR A 107 3.93 1.75 -4.16
C TYR A 107 4.67 0.93 -5.20
N ASP A 108 4.11 -0.22 -5.53
CA ASP A 108 4.46 -1.00 -6.70
C ASP A 108 3.88 -0.32 -7.95
N ALA A 109 4.73 0.15 -8.88
CA ALA A 109 4.26 0.91 -10.04
C ALA A 109 3.46 0.05 -11.05
N LYS A 110 3.66 -1.27 -11.01
CA LYS A 110 2.96 -2.23 -11.88
C LYS A 110 1.53 -2.50 -11.41
N THR A 111 1.25 -2.38 -10.12
CA THR A 111 -0.03 -2.76 -9.50
C THR A 111 -0.72 -1.66 -8.72
N ASP A 112 -0.06 -0.51 -8.53
CA ASP A 112 -0.44 0.63 -7.68
C ASP A 112 -0.69 0.26 -6.21
N LYS A 113 -0.17 -0.88 -5.76
CA LYS A 113 -0.35 -1.36 -4.39
C LYS A 113 0.65 -0.70 -3.46
N LEU A 114 0.16 -0.23 -2.31
CA LEU A 114 1.02 0.19 -1.21
C LEU A 114 1.84 -1.01 -0.72
N ILE A 115 3.16 -0.92 -0.86
CA ILE A 115 4.13 -1.88 -0.35
C ILE A 115 4.45 -1.57 1.10
N LYS A 116 4.75 -0.30 1.40
CA LYS A 116 5.28 0.13 2.70
C LYS A 116 4.96 1.59 2.98
N THR A 117 4.83 1.92 4.26
CA THR A 117 4.85 3.30 4.74
C THR A 117 6.09 3.47 5.62
N ILE A 118 6.99 4.35 5.21
CA ILE A 118 8.28 4.59 5.86
C ILE A 118 8.17 5.87 6.69
N PRO A 119 8.54 5.86 7.99
CA PRO A 119 8.68 7.11 8.76
C PRO A 119 9.76 8.01 8.14
N ALA A 120 9.47 9.30 8.00
CA ALA A 120 10.40 10.32 7.54
C ALA A 120 10.64 11.35 8.66
N GLY A 121 11.36 12.43 8.34
CA GLY A 121 11.44 13.60 9.21
C GLY A 121 10.12 14.36 9.29
N THR A 122 10.17 15.58 9.84
CA THR A 122 8.97 16.41 10.02
C THR A 122 8.66 17.19 8.75
N PHE A 123 7.40 17.14 8.29
CA PHE A 123 6.93 17.78 7.05
C PHE A 123 7.77 17.41 5.81
N PRO A 124 7.81 16.12 5.41
CA PRO A 124 8.47 15.70 4.18
C PRO A 124 7.85 16.40 2.97
N TYR A 125 8.67 16.83 2.01
CA TYR A 125 8.26 17.71 0.91
C TYR A 125 8.68 17.17 -0.46
N GLY A 126 9.90 17.48 -0.90
CA GLY A 126 10.46 17.02 -2.18
C GLY A 126 11.00 15.60 -2.08
N VAL A 127 10.89 14.86 -3.17
CA VAL A 127 11.42 13.49 -3.30
C VAL A 127 12.13 13.37 -4.62
N ASP A 128 13.33 12.77 -4.62
CA ASP A 128 14.00 12.37 -5.85
C ASP A 128 14.70 11.01 -5.67
N ALA A 129 14.86 10.27 -6.76
CA ALA A 129 15.42 8.93 -6.76
C ALA A 129 16.71 8.89 -7.59
N ASN A 130 17.75 8.30 -7.01
CA ASN A 130 18.98 7.95 -7.71
C ASN A 130 18.96 6.46 -8.07
N PRO A 131 18.65 6.09 -9.33
CA PRO A 131 18.65 4.68 -9.74
C PRO A 131 20.07 4.08 -9.80
N TYR A 132 21.14 4.88 -9.90
CA TYR A 132 22.51 4.38 -9.99
C TYR A 132 22.97 3.72 -8.69
N ASN A 133 22.70 4.35 -7.54
CA ASN A 133 23.02 3.80 -6.22
C ASN A 133 21.80 3.29 -5.45
N ASN A 134 20.65 3.24 -6.12
CA ASN A 134 19.36 2.77 -5.59
C ASN A 134 18.93 3.47 -4.30
N ARG A 135 19.10 4.80 -4.23
CA ARG A 135 18.70 5.62 -3.07
C ARG A 135 17.58 6.56 -3.41
N ILE A 136 16.74 6.85 -2.42
CA ILE A 136 15.67 7.84 -2.49
C ILE A 136 15.95 8.89 -1.44
N TYR A 137 15.87 10.15 -1.83
CA TYR A 137 16.14 11.31 -0.98
C TYR A 137 14.85 12.08 -0.75
N VAL A 138 14.57 12.44 0.50
CA VAL A 138 13.33 13.11 0.90
C VAL A 138 13.69 14.30 1.78
N THR A 139 13.34 15.51 1.35
CA THR A 139 13.55 16.72 2.16
C THR A 139 12.49 16.81 3.24
N ASN A 140 12.88 17.15 4.47
CA ASN A 140 11.95 17.33 5.58
C ASN A 140 12.01 18.76 6.10
N ARG A 141 11.01 19.56 5.73
CA ARG A 141 11.01 21.00 6.01
C ARG A 141 10.99 21.35 7.49
N GLY A 142 10.32 20.54 8.30
CA GLY A 142 10.14 20.82 9.73
C GLY A 142 11.30 20.35 10.60
N SER A 143 12.18 19.48 10.10
CA SER A 143 13.32 18.92 10.84
C SER A 143 14.69 19.35 10.29
N ASP A 144 14.73 20.19 9.24
CA ASP A 144 15.96 20.70 8.64
C ASP A 144 16.94 19.60 8.20
N ASP A 145 16.40 18.46 7.74
CA ASP A 145 17.18 17.29 7.33
C ASP A 145 16.67 16.67 6.01
N LEU A 146 17.52 15.80 5.45
CA LEU A 146 17.25 14.98 4.26
C LEU A 146 17.26 13.50 4.67
N THR A 147 16.10 12.85 4.63
CA THR A 147 16.00 11.40 4.85
C THR A 147 16.51 10.65 3.62
N VAL A 148 17.39 9.66 3.83
CA VAL A 148 17.91 8.77 2.78
C VAL A 148 17.33 7.37 2.98
N ILE A 149 16.69 6.86 1.93
CA ILE A 149 16.03 5.55 1.92
C ILE A 149 16.77 4.63 0.95
N ASP A 150 17.07 3.41 1.38
CA ASP A 150 17.54 2.34 0.50
C ASP A 150 16.36 1.78 -0.31
N GLY A 151 16.46 1.83 -1.64
CA GLY A 151 15.38 1.41 -2.54
C GLY A 151 15.20 -0.10 -2.65
N ALA A 152 16.19 -0.91 -2.24
CA ALA A 152 16.08 -2.36 -2.23
C ALA A 152 15.26 -2.84 -1.02
N THR A 153 15.51 -2.28 0.16
CA THR A 153 14.90 -2.70 1.43
C THR A 153 13.73 -1.81 1.88
N ASP A 154 13.54 -0.66 1.21
CA ASP A 154 12.57 0.36 1.58
C ASP A 154 12.77 0.82 3.05
N SER A 155 14.01 0.98 3.50
CA SER A 155 14.34 1.40 4.87
C SER A 155 15.18 2.67 4.88
N VAL A 156 14.92 3.53 5.86
CA VAL A 156 15.79 4.68 6.13
C VAL A 156 17.18 4.17 6.50
N ILE A 157 18.21 4.68 5.82
CA ILE A 157 19.62 4.37 6.09
C ILE A 157 20.37 5.56 6.66
N ASP A 158 19.86 6.78 6.50
CA ASP A 158 20.49 7.99 7.02
C ASP A 158 19.50 9.16 7.12
N ASN A 159 19.84 10.15 7.95
CA ASN A 159 19.21 11.47 7.96
C ASN A 159 20.31 12.52 8.00
N ILE A 160 20.45 13.27 6.91
CA ILE A 160 21.54 14.22 6.71
C ILE A 160 21.04 15.61 7.12
N ALA A 161 21.67 16.23 8.11
CA ALA A 161 21.37 17.62 8.45
C ALA A 161 21.74 18.54 7.27
N VAL A 162 20.83 19.42 6.88
CA VAL A 162 21.00 20.39 5.78
C VAL A 162 20.71 21.81 6.27
N GLY A 163 20.51 22.75 5.35
CA GLY A 163 20.06 24.10 5.70
C GLY A 163 18.61 24.13 6.21
N LYS A 164 18.12 25.32 6.52
CA LYS A 164 16.80 25.49 7.15
C LYS A 164 15.65 25.41 6.14
N SER A 165 14.59 24.70 6.53
CA SER A 165 13.37 24.47 5.75
C SER A 165 13.65 23.93 4.34
N PRO A 166 14.33 22.77 4.19
CA PRO A 166 14.71 22.22 2.89
C PRO A 166 13.50 21.89 2.02
N VAL A 167 13.40 22.47 0.82
CA VAL A 167 12.21 22.37 -0.04
C VAL A 167 12.38 21.28 -1.08
N GLN A 168 13.21 21.50 -2.10
CA GLN A 168 13.36 20.60 -3.23
C GLN A 168 14.72 19.91 -3.18
N VAL A 169 14.73 18.67 -3.66
CA VAL A 169 15.95 17.88 -3.88
C VAL A 169 16.03 17.48 -5.35
N THR A 170 17.23 17.49 -5.89
CA THR A 170 17.52 16.90 -7.21
C THR A 170 18.82 16.10 -7.15
N VAL A 171 18.86 14.99 -7.87
CA VAL A 171 20.02 14.13 -8.04
C VAL A 171 20.61 14.34 -9.43
N ASP A 172 21.90 14.64 -9.50
CA ASP A 172 22.66 14.46 -10.74
C ASP A 172 23.03 12.98 -10.89
N GLN A 173 22.30 12.26 -11.75
CA GLN A 173 22.44 10.82 -11.91
C GLN A 173 23.84 10.42 -12.40
N ALA A 174 24.52 11.27 -13.17
CA ALA A 174 25.84 10.96 -13.73
C ALA A 174 26.94 10.95 -12.65
N SER A 175 26.82 11.80 -11.64
CA SER A 175 27.83 11.97 -10.59
C SER A 175 27.38 11.46 -9.22
N SER A 176 26.10 11.16 -9.05
CA SER A 176 25.44 10.90 -7.76
C SER A 176 25.54 12.04 -6.74
N TRP A 177 25.81 13.28 -7.19
CA TRP A 177 25.66 14.47 -6.34
C TRP A 177 24.17 14.76 -6.10
N VAL A 178 23.84 15.17 -4.88
CA VAL A 178 22.49 15.53 -4.46
C VAL A 178 22.48 16.99 -4.02
N TYR A 179 21.52 17.76 -4.50
CA TYR A 179 21.41 19.19 -4.24
C TYR A 179 20.07 19.49 -3.59
N VAL A 180 20.09 20.24 -2.49
CA VAL A 180 18.90 20.55 -1.68
C VAL A 180 18.76 22.05 -1.49
N THR A 181 17.63 22.63 -1.90
CA THR A 181 17.31 24.05 -1.67
C THR A 181 16.82 24.25 -0.25
N ASN A 182 17.38 25.25 0.46
CA ASN A 182 17.08 25.55 1.85
C ASN A 182 16.54 26.98 1.94
N ILE A 183 15.22 27.11 1.97
CA ILE A 183 14.55 28.38 1.68
C ILE A 183 14.71 29.40 2.82
N ASP A 184 14.69 28.97 4.08
CA ASP A 184 14.81 29.88 5.22
C ASP A 184 16.27 30.22 5.56
N SER A 185 17.24 29.47 5.02
CA SER A 185 18.67 29.80 5.11
C SER A 185 19.27 30.35 3.83
N ASN A 186 18.47 30.64 2.78
CA ASN A 186 18.92 31.27 1.53
C ASN A 186 20.15 30.57 0.91
N SER A 187 20.09 29.24 0.83
CA SER A 187 21.25 28.41 0.46
C SER A 187 20.88 27.10 -0.24
N VAL A 188 21.85 26.47 -0.90
CA VAL A 188 21.76 25.11 -1.44
C VAL A 188 22.81 24.23 -0.74
N SER A 189 22.38 23.07 -0.24
CA SER A 189 23.29 22.07 0.32
C SER A 189 23.71 21.10 -0.78
N VAL A 190 25.01 20.83 -0.89
CA VAL A 190 25.59 19.90 -1.87
C VAL A 190 26.09 18.67 -1.14
N ILE A 191 25.56 17.51 -1.49
CA ILE A 191 25.69 16.26 -0.75
C ILE A 191 26.27 15.20 -1.67
N ASP A 192 27.29 14.50 -1.21
CA ASP A 192 27.81 13.31 -1.86
C ASP A 192 26.82 12.17 -1.65
N GLY A 193 26.07 11.80 -2.68
CA GLY A 193 25.05 10.76 -2.59
C GLY A 193 25.60 9.34 -2.43
N ILE A 194 26.92 9.12 -2.48
CA ILE A 194 27.54 7.84 -2.15
C ILE A 194 27.85 7.78 -0.65
N THR A 195 28.48 8.85 -0.12
CA THR A 195 28.91 8.90 1.29
C THR A 195 27.88 9.49 2.25
N ASN A 196 26.79 10.09 1.74
CA ASN A 196 25.77 10.82 2.51
C ASN A 196 26.32 11.99 3.33
N VAL A 197 27.39 12.64 2.84
CA VAL A 197 28.02 13.76 3.54
C VAL A 197 27.78 15.06 2.78
N VAL A 198 27.34 16.09 3.49
CA VAL A 198 27.32 17.47 2.98
C VAL A 198 28.76 17.91 2.71
N LYS A 199 29.09 18.18 1.44
CA LYS A 199 30.43 18.66 1.03
C LYS A 199 30.53 20.17 0.97
N SER A 200 29.42 20.83 0.64
CA SER A 200 29.38 22.28 0.49
C SER A 200 27.99 22.83 0.80
N THR A 201 27.95 24.10 1.16
CA THR A 201 26.72 24.89 1.27
C THR A 201 26.92 26.19 0.50
N ILE A 202 26.15 26.34 -0.58
CA ILE A 202 26.16 27.51 -1.45
C ILE A 202 25.23 28.54 -0.82
N ASN A 203 25.76 29.68 -0.40
CA ASN A 203 24.99 30.72 0.30
C ASN A 203 24.65 31.90 -0.62
N GLY A 204 23.72 32.75 -0.19
CA GLY A 204 23.40 34.00 -0.87
C GLY A 204 22.41 33.84 -2.04
N ILE A 205 21.65 32.75 -2.04
CA ILE A 205 20.57 32.52 -3.01
C ILE A 205 19.28 33.01 -2.36
N ASP A 206 18.61 33.98 -2.95
CA ASP A 206 17.46 34.66 -2.34
C ASP A 206 16.18 33.84 -2.52
N THR A 207 15.62 33.30 -1.43
CA THR A 207 14.38 32.48 -1.42
C THR A 207 14.39 31.28 -2.41
N PRO A 208 15.38 30.38 -2.34
CA PRO A 208 15.51 29.27 -3.28
C PRO A 208 14.36 28.27 -3.10
N TYR A 209 13.74 27.86 -4.21
CA TYR A 209 12.63 26.90 -4.20
C TYR A 209 12.94 25.64 -5.01
N GLY A 210 12.84 25.71 -6.33
CA GLY A 210 13.13 24.59 -7.23
C GLY A 210 14.59 24.60 -7.65
N ILE A 211 15.08 23.43 -8.02
CA ILE A 211 16.47 23.23 -8.42
C ILE A 211 16.53 22.19 -9.52
N GLY A 212 17.37 22.42 -10.52
CA GLY A 212 17.70 21.47 -11.57
C GLY A 212 19.20 21.53 -11.89
N VAL A 213 19.78 20.38 -12.18
CA VAL A 213 21.18 20.25 -12.60
C VAL A 213 21.25 19.86 -14.07
N ASN A 214 22.01 20.61 -14.86
CA ASN A 214 22.25 20.29 -16.26
C ASN A 214 23.68 19.79 -16.42
N PRO A 215 23.91 18.47 -16.54
CA PRO A 215 25.25 17.93 -16.72
C PRO A 215 25.87 18.29 -18.06
N LEU A 216 25.08 18.59 -19.11
CA LEU A 216 25.64 18.97 -20.42
C LEU A 216 26.27 20.37 -20.42
N SER A 217 25.65 21.33 -19.73
CA SER A 217 26.17 22.69 -19.61
C SER A 217 27.00 22.91 -18.33
N ASN A 218 27.12 21.88 -17.49
CA ASN A 218 27.77 21.89 -16.18
C ASN A 218 27.27 23.00 -15.24
N LYS A 219 25.95 23.20 -15.20
CA LYS A 219 25.29 24.28 -14.45
C LYS A 219 24.22 23.75 -13.52
N ILE A 220 24.01 24.48 -12.43
CA ILE A 220 22.89 24.32 -11.51
C ILE A 220 21.99 25.54 -11.67
N TYR A 221 20.69 25.31 -11.82
CA TYR A 221 19.67 26.34 -11.93
C TYR A 221 18.78 26.29 -10.69
N VAL A 222 18.62 27.42 -10.01
CA VAL A 222 17.79 27.53 -8.81
C VAL A 222 16.74 28.61 -9.02
N SER A 223 15.46 28.30 -8.79
CA SER A 223 14.40 29.30 -8.87
C SER A 223 14.31 30.08 -7.56
N ASN A 224 14.17 31.40 -7.69
CA ASN A 224 14.07 32.31 -6.56
C ASN A 224 12.61 32.75 -6.44
N ILE A 225 11.80 32.12 -5.59
CA ILE A 225 10.33 32.29 -5.68
C ILE A 225 9.85 33.72 -5.42
N ALA A 226 10.56 34.52 -4.62
CA ALA A 226 10.20 35.92 -4.37
C ALA A 226 10.64 36.86 -5.51
N ASN A 227 11.47 36.38 -6.44
CA ASN A 227 12.11 37.17 -7.48
C ASN A 227 11.73 36.55 -8.84
N SER A 228 11.45 37.32 -9.87
CA SER A 228 11.08 36.73 -11.18
C SER A 228 12.30 36.21 -11.95
N ASN A 229 13.19 35.44 -11.30
CA ASN A 229 14.45 34.98 -11.90
C ASN A 229 14.92 33.60 -11.40
N LEU A 230 15.88 33.04 -12.13
CA LEU A 230 16.70 31.90 -11.71
C LEU A 230 18.13 32.35 -11.41
N THR A 231 18.74 31.79 -10.39
CA THR A 231 20.19 31.87 -10.17
C THR A 231 20.88 30.72 -10.87
N VAL A 232 21.91 31.04 -11.68
CA VAL A 232 22.75 30.05 -12.38
C VAL A 232 24.09 29.95 -11.66
N ILE A 233 24.47 28.72 -11.34
CA ILE A 233 25.68 28.41 -10.57
C ILE A 233 26.52 27.41 -11.36
N ASP A 234 27.84 27.59 -11.33
CA ASP A 234 28.80 26.63 -11.90
C ASP A 234 28.84 25.37 -11.03
N LYS A 235 28.74 24.19 -11.64
CA LYS A 235 28.65 22.93 -10.89
C LYS A 235 29.99 22.48 -10.30
N ASP A 236 31.13 22.87 -10.88
CA ASP A 236 32.45 22.41 -10.44
C ASP A 236 32.95 23.18 -9.23
N ASN A 237 32.74 24.50 -9.22
CA ASN A 237 33.28 25.38 -8.18
C ASN A 237 32.21 26.10 -7.34
N TYR A 238 30.93 25.98 -7.70
CA TYR A 238 29.79 26.60 -7.03
C TYR A 238 29.77 28.13 -7.07
N ASP A 239 30.48 28.74 -8.03
CA ASP A 239 30.45 30.18 -8.24
C ASP A 239 29.15 30.63 -8.88
N PHE A 240 28.65 31.79 -8.45
CA PHE A 240 27.55 32.47 -9.11
C PHE A 240 27.95 32.92 -10.52
N ILE A 241 27.17 32.52 -11.52
CA ILE A 241 27.40 32.92 -12.92
C ILE A 241 26.58 34.17 -13.24
N LYS A 242 25.24 34.06 -13.15
CA LYS A 242 24.28 35.12 -13.50
C LYS A 242 22.88 34.80 -12.99
N ASN A 243 21.99 35.78 -13.10
CA ASN A 243 20.54 35.56 -13.00
C ASN A 243 19.90 35.53 -14.40
N ILE A 244 18.88 34.68 -14.58
CA ILE A 244 18.02 34.63 -15.77
C ILE A 244 16.63 35.13 -15.38
N GLU A 245 16.18 36.22 -15.98
CA GLU A 245 14.82 36.72 -15.76
C GLU A 245 13.78 35.79 -16.41
N VAL A 246 12.76 35.42 -15.64
CA VAL A 246 11.62 34.58 -16.04
C VAL A 246 10.32 35.27 -15.61
N GLN A 247 9.20 34.53 -15.51
CA GLN A 247 7.92 35.11 -15.08
C GLN A 247 7.75 35.02 -13.55
N LYS A 248 6.59 35.46 -13.04
CA LYS A 248 6.36 35.66 -11.60
C LYS A 248 6.34 34.34 -10.83
N ALA A 249 6.98 34.35 -9.66
CA ALA A 249 7.03 33.24 -8.71
C ALA A 249 7.46 31.91 -9.36
N PRO A 250 8.70 31.83 -9.88
CA PRO A 250 9.22 30.59 -10.43
C PRO A 250 9.37 29.54 -9.31
N VAL A 251 8.89 28.33 -9.58
CA VAL A 251 8.83 27.23 -8.60
C VAL A 251 9.57 25.99 -9.11
N GLY A 252 8.90 25.00 -9.68
CA GLY A 252 9.53 23.79 -10.21
C GLY A 252 10.47 24.09 -11.38
N ILE A 253 11.57 23.34 -11.43
CA ILE A 253 12.51 23.28 -12.55
C ILE A 253 12.65 21.81 -12.95
N ASP A 254 12.62 21.53 -14.24
CA ASP A 254 12.98 20.22 -14.79
C ASP A 254 13.81 20.42 -16.07
N ILE A 255 14.70 19.48 -16.36
CA ILE A 255 15.73 19.63 -17.38
C ILE A 255 15.61 18.48 -18.36
N ASN A 256 15.47 18.82 -19.64
CA ASN A 256 15.66 17.86 -20.72
C ASN A 256 17.12 17.92 -21.14
N GLU A 257 17.90 16.92 -20.71
CA GLU A 257 19.32 16.82 -21.05
C GLU A 257 19.53 16.64 -22.56
N GLU A 258 18.77 15.75 -23.22
CA GLU A 258 18.94 15.45 -24.65
C GLU A 258 18.84 16.71 -25.54
N ARG A 259 17.90 17.61 -25.22
CA ARG A 259 17.68 18.86 -25.95
C ARG A 259 18.41 20.05 -25.36
N ASN A 260 19.07 19.86 -24.22
CA ASN A 260 19.68 20.93 -23.44
C ASN A 260 18.69 22.06 -23.13
N LEU A 261 17.48 21.72 -22.68
CA LEU A 261 16.41 22.66 -22.35
C LEU A 261 16.11 22.64 -20.85
N ILE A 262 15.82 23.81 -20.30
CA ILE A 262 15.42 24.00 -18.91
C ILE A 262 13.99 24.54 -18.90
N TYR A 263 13.10 23.86 -18.21
CA TYR A 263 11.70 24.24 -18.04
C TYR A 263 11.49 24.79 -16.63
N VAL A 264 10.75 25.89 -16.53
CA VAL A 264 10.45 26.56 -15.25
C VAL A 264 8.97 26.81 -15.13
N ALA A 265 8.34 26.30 -14.08
CA ALA A 265 6.95 26.59 -13.78
C ALA A 265 6.87 27.95 -13.09
N ASN A 266 6.15 28.90 -13.68
CA ASN A 266 5.95 30.24 -13.14
C ASN A 266 4.58 30.30 -12.48
N TYR A 267 4.54 29.96 -11.20
CA TYR A 267 3.32 29.84 -10.40
C TYR A 267 2.43 31.09 -10.51
N GLY A 268 3.02 32.27 -10.37
CA GLY A 268 2.29 33.53 -10.31
C GLY A 268 1.86 34.09 -11.67
N SER A 269 2.22 33.40 -12.76
CA SER A 269 2.01 33.85 -14.14
C SER A 269 1.35 32.78 -15.02
N ASP A 270 0.84 31.68 -14.46
CA ASP A 270 0.13 30.61 -15.17
C ASP A 270 0.86 30.15 -16.45
N SER A 271 2.19 30.05 -16.39
CA SER A 271 3.03 29.78 -17.57
C SER A 271 4.26 28.94 -17.24
N VAL A 272 4.87 28.37 -18.28
CA VAL A 272 6.17 27.70 -18.24
C VAL A 272 7.18 28.45 -19.10
N SER A 273 8.32 28.84 -18.53
CA SER A 273 9.44 29.39 -19.30
C SER A 273 10.31 28.25 -19.83
N VAL A 274 10.74 28.36 -21.09
CA VAL A 274 11.67 27.43 -21.73
C VAL A 274 12.98 28.17 -21.96
N ILE A 275 14.08 27.64 -21.44
CA ILE A 275 15.42 28.22 -21.51
C ILE A 275 16.34 27.29 -22.28
N ASN A 276 17.14 27.84 -23.19
CA ASN A 276 18.21 27.10 -23.87
C ASN A 276 19.43 27.00 -22.95
N GLY A 277 19.83 25.79 -22.57
CA GLY A 277 20.97 25.56 -21.66
C GLY A 277 22.34 25.92 -22.23
N SER A 278 22.44 26.14 -23.54
CA SER A 278 23.69 26.51 -24.21
C SER A 278 24.08 27.97 -23.95
N ASP A 279 23.11 28.89 -24.01
CA ASP A 279 23.34 30.33 -23.82
C ASP A 279 22.52 30.96 -22.68
N ASP A 280 21.71 30.14 -22.00
CA ASP A 280 20.78 30.47 -20.93
C ASP A 280 19.78 31.58 -21.28
N LYS A 281 19.35 31.66 -22.54
CA LYS A 281 18.27 32.57 -22.93
C LYS A 281 16.92 31.89 -22.80
N VAL A 282 15.93 32.63 -22.31
CA VAL A 282 14.51 32.26 -22.42
C VAL A 282 14.13 32.31 -23.90
N ILE A 283 13.78 31.16 -24.47
CA ILE A 283 13.41 31.01 -25.89
C ILE A 283 11.89 30.94 -26.09
N SER A 284 11.13 30.60 -25.04
CA SER A 284 9.67 30.56 -25.09
C SER A 284 9.06 30.76 -23.70
N THR A 285 7.80 31.19 -23.67
CA THR A 285 6.96 31.25 -22.46
C THR A 285 5.57 30.75 -22.83
N LEU A 286 5.18 29.63 -22.22
CA LEU A 286 4.04 28.83 -22.64
C LEU A 286 2.89 28.97 -21.63
N PRO A 287 1.68 29.36 -22.05
CA PRO A 287 0.53 29.41 -21.15
C PRO A 287 0.10 27.98 -20.76
N VAL A 288 -0.12 27.74 -19.47
CA VAL A 288 -0.60 26.47 -18.92
C VAL A 288 -1.87 26.69 -18.08
N GLY A 289 -2.25 25.72 -17.27
CA GLY A 289 -3.31 25.88 -16.29
C GLY A 289 -2.91 26.84 -15.16
N LYS A 290 -3.79 26.98 -14.18
CA LYS A 290 -3.60 27.95 -13.10
C LYS A 290 -2.66 27.45 -12.02
N SER A 291 -1.73 28.31 -11.59
CA SER A 291 -0.77 28.05 -10.52
C SER A 291 0.06 26.78 -10.80
N PRO A 292 0.88 26.75 -11.87
CA PRO A 292 1.73 25.60 -12.18
C PRO A 292 2.81 25.39 -11.12
N VAL A 293 3.09 24.13 -10.75
CA VAL A 293 4.09 23.80 -9.72
C VAL A 293 5.09 22.74 -10.19
N GLY A 294 4.62 21.50 -10.35
CA GLY A 294 5.45 20.36 -10.71
C GLY A 294 5.64 20.26 -12.21
N LEU A 295 6.87 19.95 -12.62
CA LEU A 295 7.26 19.69 -14.00
C LEU A 295 7.88 18.30 -14.08
N LYS A 296 7.51 17.53 -15.11
CA LYS A 296 8.27 16.35 -15.49
C LYS A 296 8.25 16.13 -17.00
N GLU A 297 9.43 16.11 -17.59
CA GLU A 297 9.68 15.76 -18.98
C GLU A 297 9.61 14.25 -19.19
N ASN A 298 9.21 13.86 -20.40
CA ASN A 298 9.28 12.50 -20.91
C ASN A 298 9.87 12.57 -22.32
N PRO A 299 11.17 12.27 -22.48
CA PRO A 299 11.87 12.54 -23.73
C PRO A 299 11.48 11.50 -24.79
N ILE A 300 11.09 10.30 -24.36
CA ILE A 300 10.62 9.20 -25.21
C ILE A 300 9.32 9.58 -25.93
N LEU A 301 8.46 10.34 -25.27
CA LEU A 301 7.17 10.76 -25.82
C LEU A 301 7.16 12.19 -26.35
N ASP A 302 8.28 12.92 -26.27
CA ASP A 302 8.35 14.34 -26.63
C ASP A 302 7.37 15.21 -25.83
N LYS A 303 7.24 14.97 -24.53
CA LYS A 303 6.20 15.60 -23.69
C LYS A 303 6.71 16.12 -22.37
N LEU A 304 6.30 17.35 -22.06
CA LEU A 304 6.38 17.92 -20.72
C LEU A 304 5.00 17.90 -20.04
N TYR A 305 4.94 17.31 -18.85
CA TYR A 305 3.76 17.31 -17.98
C TYR A 305 3.90 18.38 -16.89
N VAL A 306 2.86 19.22 -16.76
CA VAL A 306 2.84 20.36 -15.83
C VAL A 306 1.61 20.29 -14.94
N SER A 307 1.79 20.08 -13.63
CA SER A 307 0.67 20.11 -12.68
C SER A 307 0.25 21.55 -12.37
N ASN A 308 -1.06 21.81 -12.42
CA ASN A 308 -1.68 23.12 -12.22
C ASN A 308 -2.65 23.00 -11.03
N ILE A 309 -2.25 23.53 -9.87
CA ILE A 309 -2.92 23.19 -8.61
C ILE A 309 -4.28 23.85 -8.45
N ASP A 310 -4.47 25.06 -9.00
CA ASP A 310 -5.71 25.83 -8.82
C ASP A 310 -6.77 25.43 -9.85
N SER A 311 -6.35 25.00 -11.05
CA SER A 311 -7.26 24.44 -12.05
C SER A 311 -7.52 22.95 -11.87
N ASN A 312 -6.78 22.25 -11.01
CA ASN A 312 -6.82 20.79 -10.82
C ASN A 312 -6.61 20.03 -12.14
N THR A 313 -5.61 20.47 -12.90
CA THR A 313 -5.30 19.93 -14.23
C THR A 313 -3.82 19.66 -14.41
N VAL A 314 -3.48 18.80 -15.36
CA VAL A 314 -2.12 18.63 -15.88
C VAL A 314 -2.11 19.12 -17.32
N SER A 315 -1.27 20.10 -17.62
CA SER A 315 -1.03 20.55 -18.99
C SER A 315 0.02 19.64 -19.61
N VAL A 316 -0.23 19.19 -20.84
CA VAL A 316 0.71 18.41 -21.65
C VAL A 316 1.21 19.32 -22.76
N ILE A 317 2.52 19.50 -22.83
CA ILE A 317 3.19 20.32 -23.85
C ILE A 317 4.06 19.39 -24.70
N ASN A 318 3.97 19.54 -26.02
CA ASN A 318 4.89 18.87 -26.93
C ASN A 318 6.22 19.63 -26.93
N GLU A 319 7.32 18.94 -26.66
CA GLU A 319 8.62 19.59 -26.51
C GLU A 319 9.27 19.98 -27.84
N SER A 320 8.96 19.29 -28.93
CA SER A 320 9.52 19.60 -30.26
C SER A 320 9.02 20.92 -30.85
N ASN A 321 7.80 21.34 -30.52
CA ASN A 321 7.16 22.53 -31.09
C ASN A 321 6.67 23.54 -30.04
N PHE A 322 6.78 23.22 -28.75
CA PHE A 322 6.34 24.05 -27.63
C PHE A 322 4.85 24.41 -27.65
N GLU A 323 4.00 23.54 -28.18
CA GLU A 323 2.55 23.72 -28.17
C GLU A 323 1.89 22.92 -27.06
N LYS A 324 0.88 23.52 -26.41
CA LYS A 324 0.03 22.80 -25.45
C LYS A 324 -0.87 21.81 -26.21
N ALA A 325 -0.60 20.52 -26.03
CA ALA A 325 -1.33 19.43 -26.67
C ALA A 325 -2.66 19.13 -25.97
N LYS A 326 -2.68 19.12 -24.63
CA LYS A 326 -3.86 18.70 -23.86
C LYS A 326 -3.86 19.29 -22.47
N GLU A 327 -5.05 19.33 -21.88
CA GLU A 327 -5.25 19.60 -20.47
C GLU A 327 -6.06 18.46 -19.84
N ILE A 328 -5.45 17.76 -18.87
CA ILE A 328 -5.99 16.54 -18.26
C ILE A 328 -6.50 16.89 -16.88
N LYS A 329 -7.75 16.55 -16.57
CA LYS A 329 -8.31 16.72 -15.22
C LYS A 329 -7.73 15.68 -14.26
N VAL A 330 -7.33 16.11 -13.08
CA VAL A 330 -6.86 15.27 -11.97
C VAL A 330 -7.66 15.57 -10.71
N ASN A 331 -7.43 14.81 -9.64
CA ASN A 331 -8.10 15.08 -8.37
C ASN A 331 -7.67 16.43 -7.77
N PRO A 332 -8.48 17.02 -6.87
CA PRO A 332 -8.14 18.30 -6.29
C PRO A 332 -6.82 18.32 -5.53
N SER A 333 -6.00 19.33 -5.79
CA SER A 333 -4.78 19.65 -5.05
C SER A 333 -4.98 20.83 -4.09
N SER A 334 -5.80 21.81 -4.47
CA SER A 334 -6.17 22.94 -3.62
C SER A 334 -7.35 22.61 -2.70
N ILE A 335 -7.17 22.81 -1.39
CA ILE A 335 -8.27 22.77 -0.42
C ILE A 335 -8.87 24.18 -0.39
N ILE A 336 -9.99 24.39 -1.08
CA ILE A 336 -10.68 25.70 -1.06
C ILE A 336 -11.34 25.96 0.32
N GLU A 337 -11.45 24.96 1.20
CA GLU A 337 -12.19 25.08 2.48
C GLU A 337 -11.52 24.35 3.67
N ARG A 338 -10.36 24.79 4.15
CA ARG A 338 -9.97 24.51 5.55
C ARG A 338 -9.68 25.81 6.27
N GLU A 339 -10.64 26.25 7.09
CA GLU A 339 -10.50 27.42 7.96
C GLU A 339 -9.36 27.26 9.00
N VAL A 340 -8.94 26.02 9.29
CA VAL A 340 -7.89 25.72 10.27
C VAL A 340 -6.98 24.62 9.72
N TYR A 341 -5.72 24.98 9.43
CA TYR A 341 -4.66 23.99 9.24
C TYR A 341 -4.21 23.50 10.63
N PRO A 342 -4.22 22.17 10.90
CA PRO A 342 -3.89 21.63 12.22
C PRO A 342 -2.42 21.87 12.63
N TYR A 343 -1.57 22.28 11.68
CA TYR A 343 -0.17 22.60 11.93
C TYR A 343 0.20 23.90 11.22
N ALA A 344 0.73 24.87 11.97
CA ALA A 344 1.48 25.97 11.38
C ALA A 344 2.81 25.41 10.89
N ILE A 345 3.05 25.45 9.59
CA ILE A 345 4.36 25.11 9.04
C ILE A 345 5.28 26.28 9.43
N PRO A 346 6.33 26.06 10.23
CA PRO A 346 7.15 27.12 10.80
C PRO A 346 8.09 27.67 9.74
N THR A 347 7.56 28.50 8.84
CA THR A 347 8.37 29.13 7.78
C THR A 347 8.12 30.61 7.78
N ASN A 348 9.16 31.40 7.53
CA ASN A 348 9.03 32.86 7.47
C ASN A 348 8.34 33.34 6.18
N ILE A 349 8.04 32.42 5.26
CA ILE A 349 7.50 32.71 3.93
C ILE A 349 6.00 32.41 3.89
N LYS A 350 5.21 33.43 3.52
CA LYS A 350 3.74 33.39 3.36
C LYS A 350 3.29 32.91 1.97
N PHE A 351 3.94 31.89 1.41
CA PHE A 351 3.54 31.30 0.14
C PHE A 351 2.59 30.13 0.41
N PRO A 352 1.53 29.89 -0.40
CA PRO A 352 0.67 28.72 -0.19
C PRO A 352 1.52 27.45 -0.31
N LEU A 353 1.56 26.69 0.78
CA LEU A 353 2.41 25.49 0.95
C LEU A 353 1.86 24.27 0.21
N ILE A 354 0.92 24.50 -0.70
CA ILE A 354 0.25 23.49 -1.51
C ILE A 354 1.11 23.29 -2.76
N ALA A 355 1.60 22.08 -2.95
CA ALA A 355 2.31 21.70 -4.16
C ALA A 355 1.85 20.31 -4.60
N SER A 356 1.62 20.19 -5.91
CA SER A 356 1.35 18.92 -6.58
C SER A 356 2.55 18.65 -7.47
N PHE A 357 3.35 17.64 -7.17
CA PHE A 357 4.45 17.24 -8.03
C PHE A 357 4.03 16.16 -9.01
N VAL A 358 4.84 16.02 -10.06
CA VAL A 358 4.63 15.08 -11.16
C VAL A 358 5.88 14.22 -11.28
N ALA A 359 5.70 12.92 -11.51
CA ALA A 359 6.79 12.02 -11.87
C ALA A 359 6.37 11.12 -13.02
N THR A 360 7.29 10.80 -13.93
CA THR A 360 7.01 9.95 -15.09
C THR A 360 7.92 8.74 -15.06
N ASN A 361 7.34 7.56 -15.30
CA ASN A 361 8.08 6.31 -15.38
C ASN A 361 8.55 6.15 -16.83
N PRO A 362 9.87 6.24 -17.11
CA PRO A 362 10.37 6.15 -18.48
C PRO A 362 10.17 4.77 -19.10
N LEU A 363 9.96 3.72 -18.30
CA LEU A 363 9.75 2.35 -18.80
C LEU A 363 8.32 2.12 -19.28
N THR A 364 7.33 2.72 -18.60
CA THR A 364 5.90 2.48 -18.86
C THR A 364 5.19 3.67 -19.49
N ASN A 365 5.83 4.85 -19.49
CA ASN A 365 5.25 6.14 -19.84
C ASN A 365 4.03 6.54 -18.99
N PHE A 366 3.92 6.00 -17.79
CA PHE A 366 2.90 6.44 -16.83
C PHE A 366 3.41 7.64 -16.04
N THR A 367 2.54 8.63 -15.90
CA THR A 367 2.78 9.85 -15.14
C THR A 367 1.92 9.85 -13.89
N TYR A 368 2.55 10.08 -12.75
CA TYR A 368 1.96 10.09 -11.42
C TYR A 368 1.90 11.53 -10.91
N VAL A 369 0.76 11.90 -10.34
CA VAL A 369 0.49 13.28 -9.92
C VAL A 369 -0.09 13.24 -8.52
N THR A 370 0.57 13.89 -7.56
CA THR A 370 0.08 13.96 -6.18
C THR A 370 -1.05 14.98 -6.06
N ASN A 371 -2.13 14.64 -5.36
CA ASN A 371 -3.27 15.53 -5.17
C ASN A 371 -3.46 15.82 -3.69
N THR A 372 -2.90 16.94 -3.25
CA THR A 372 -2.74 17.28 -1.83
C THR A 372 -4.06 17.33 -1.06
N ALA A 373 -5.10 17.95 -1.62
CA ALA A 373 -6.41 18.12 -0.98
C ALA A 373 -7.22 16.82 -0.85
N SER A 374 -6.96 15.85 -1.74
CA SER A 374 -7.69 14.58 -1.78
C SER A 374 -6.94 13.41 -1.15
N ASN A 375 -5.66 13.59 -0.77
CA ASN A 375 -4.79 12.51 -0.30
C ASN A 375 -4.70 11.35 -1.31
N THR A 376 -4.66 11.67 -2.59
CA THR A 376 -4.58 10.68 -3.67
C THR A 376 -3.42 10.95 -4.61
N ILE A 377 -3.09 9.94 -5.42
CA ILE A 377 -2.18 10.04 -6.57
C ILE A 377 -3.00 9.72 -7.82
N SER A 378 -3.08 10.66 -8.76
CA SER A 378 -3.68 10.44 -10.07
C SER A 378 -2.67 9.84 -11.03
N LEU A 379 -3.15 8.99 -11.94
CA LEU A 379 -2.32 8.28 -12.91
C LEU A 379 -2.72 8.70 -14.32
N ILE A 380 -1.73 9.00 -15.17
CA ILE A 380 -1.92 9.40 -16.56
C ILE A 380 -1.15 8.43 -17.44
N ASN A 381 -1.81 7.90 -18.47
CA ASN A 381 -1.15 7.14 -19.51
C ASN A 381 -0.58 8.10 -20.55
N GLY A 382 0.75 8.24 -20.61
CA GLY A 382 1.39 9.19 -21.51
C GLY A 382 1.22 8.87 -23.00
N LYS A 383 0.87 7.63 -23.36
CA LYS A 383 0.66 7.26 -24.77
C LYS A 383 -0.56 7.96 -25.38
N ASN A 384 -1.63 8.15 -24.62
CA ASN A 384 -2.88 8.78 -25.06
C ASN A 384 -3.26 10.04 -24.26
N ASP A 385 -2.44 10.41 -23.26
CA ASP A 385 -2.65 11.54 -22.36
C ASP A 385 -4.01 11.47 -21.66
N GLU A 386 -4.41 10.27 -21.23
CA GLU A 386 -5.65 10.05 -20.51
C GLU A 386 -5.37 9.72 -19.06
N SER A 387 -6.18 10.30 -18.18
CA SER A 387 -6.23 9.90 -16.78
C SER A 387 -6.82 8.49 -16.70
N ILE A 388 -6.14 7.60 -16.00
CA ILE A 388 -6.45 6.17 -15.92
C ILE A 388 -6.56 5.71 -14.46
N VAL A 389 -7.24 4.59 -14.25
CA VAL A 389 -7.24 3.85 -12.99
C VAL A 389 -7.01 2.36 -13.26
N ARG A 390 -6.35 1.71 -12.31
CA ARG A 390 -6.12 0.27 -12.34
C ARG A 390 -7.16 -0.42 -11.45
N ILE A 391 -7.95 -1.32 -12.03
CA ILE A 391 -9.00 -2.06 -11.33
C ILE A 391 -8.60 -3.53 -11.25
N GLY A 392 -8.53 -4.07 -10.04
CA GLY A 392 -8.35 -5.50 -9.79
C GLY A 392 -9.68 -6.25 -9.85
N PHE A 393 -9.66 -7.50 -10.29
CA PHE A 393 -10.84 -8.36 -10.31
C PHE A 393 -10.58 -9.63 -9.53
N LYS A 394 -11.57 -10.07 -8.76
CA LYS A 394 -11.50 -11.29 -7.95
C LYS A 394 -12.82 -12.04 -7.97
N THR A 395 -12.76 -13.36 -7.83
CA THR A 395 -13.95 -14.19 -7.61
C THR A 395 -13.97 -14.73 -6.19
N GLN A 396 -15.17 -14.85 -5.62
CA GLN A 396 -15.36 -15.36 -4.28
C GLN A 396 -16.50 -16.39 -4.27
N PRO A 397 -16.24 -17.67 -3.91
CA PRO A 397 -14.92 -18.27 -3.62
C PRO A 397 -13.96 -18.23 -4.82
N GLU A 398 -12.66 -18.45 -4.58
CA GLU A 398 -11.71 -18.57 -5.69
C GLU A 398 -12.10 -19.70 -6.66
N ASN A 399 -11.86 -19.50 -7.96
CA ASN A 399 -12.19 -20.46 -9.03
C ASN A 399 -13.69 -20.81 -9.17
N SER A 400 -14.60 -20.02 -8.60
CA SER A 400 -16.06 -20.22 -8.71
C SER A 400 -16.67 -19.71 -10.03
N GLY A 401 -15.87 -19.08 -10.88
CA GLY A 401 -16.29 -18.49 -12.14
C GLY A 401 -15.20 -17.59 -12.70
N PHE A 402 -15.54 -16.79 -13.71
CA PHE A 402 -14.65 -15.79 -14.28
C PHE A 402 -15.33 -14.47 -14.59
N ILE A 403 -14.53 -13.40 -14.54
CA ILE A 403 -14.95 -12.04 -14.86
C ILE A 403 -14.46 -11.68 -16.27
N GLU A 404 -15.38 -11.16 -17.08
CA GLU A 404 -15.10 -10.57 -18.39
C GLU A 404 -15.52 -9.11 -18.39
N CYS A 405 -14.61 -8.18 -18.69
CA CYS A 405 -14.88 -6.74 -18.71
C CYS A 405 -14.47 -6.13 -20.05
N ASN A 406 -15.36 -5.39 -20.70
CA ASN A 406 -15.10 -4.73 -21.99
C ASN A 406 -14.43 -5.66 -23.04
N GLY A 407 -14.80 -6.96 -23.05
CA GLY A 407 -14.26 -7.98 -23.95
C GLY A 407 -12.95 -8.65 -23.49
N VAL A 408 -12.36 -8.23 -22.37
CA VAL A 408 -11.19 -8.90 -21.77
C VAL A 408 -11.66 -9.99 -20.83
N LYS A 409 -11.30 -11.25 -21.14
CA LYS A 409 -11.74 -12.45 -20.40
C LYS A 409 -10.76 -12.85 -19.31
N ASN A 410 -11.31 -13.53 -18.28
CA ASN A 410 -10.56 -14.21 -17.21
C ASN A 410 -9.67 -13.28 -16.39
N LEU A 411 -10.27 -12.23 -15.82
CA LEU A 411 -9.57 -11.21 -15.03
C LEU A 411 -9.35 -11.57 -13.56
N ASN A 412 -9.71 -12.77 -13.10
CA ASN A 412 -9.89 -13.16 -11.69
C ASN A 412 -8.70 -12.96 -10.72
N GLN A 413 -7.51 -12.69 -11.25
CA GLN A 413 -6.30 -12.35 -10.47
C GLN A 413 -5.48 -11.23 -11.13
N ASN A 414 -6.02 -10.62 -12.18
CA ASN A 414 -5.37 -9.59 -12.96
C ASN A 414 -6.01 -8.24 -12.67
N SER A 415 -5.22 -7.19 -12.89
CA SER A 415 -5.73 -5.83 -12.95
C SER A 415 -5.85 -5.40 -14.41
N THR A 416 -6.89 -4.63 -14.73
CA THR A 416 -6.98 -3.93 -16.01
C THR A 416 -6.87 -2.42 -15.80
N ILE A 417 -6.44 -1.73 -16.85
CA ILE A 417 -6.38 -0.27 -16.89
C ILE A 417 -7.65 0.22 -17.59
N ILE A 418 -8.34 1.16 -16.95
CA ILE A 418 -9.58 1.76 -17.47
C ILE A 418 -9.38 3.28 -17.50
N SER A 419 -9.71 3.91 -18.63
CA SER A 419 -9.74 5.37 -18.72
C SER A 419 -10.79 5.92 -17.76
N THR A 420 -10.45 6.99 -17.06
CA THR A 420 -11.31 7.56 -16.03
C THR A 420 -12.58 8.15 -16.61
N ASN A 421 -13.69 8.02 -15.88
CA ASN A 421 -15.03 8.40 -16.33
C ASN A 421 -15.55 7.66 -17.59
N SER A 422 -14.90 6.57 -18.02
CA SER A 422 -15.49 5.66 -18.99
C SER A 422 -16.37 4.62 -18.28
N GLU A 423 -17.54 4.32 -18.86
CA GLU A 423 -18.40 3.24 -18.38
C GLU A 423 -17.73 1.90 -18.75
N ALA A 424 -17.44 1.09 -17.73
CA ALA A 424 -17.01 -0.28 -17.90
C ALA A 424 -18.20 -1.23 -17.68
N THR A 425 -18.34 -2.21 -18.58
CA THR A 425 -19.34 -3.27 -18.45
C THR A 425 -18.63 -4.60 -18.17
N CYS A 426 -18.95 -5.20 -17.04
CA CYS A 426 -18.36 -6.46 -16.57
C CYS A 426 -19.42 -7.54 -16.39
N ASN A 427 -19.13 -8.74 -16.89
CA ASN A 427 -19.94 -9.94 -16.71
C ASN A 427 -19.25 -10.90 -15.75
N ALA A 428 -20.00 -11.39 -14.77
CA ALA A 428 -19.59 -12.51 -13.93
C ALA A 428 -20.18 -13.78 -14.51
N ILE A 429 -19.33 -14.70 -14.96
CA ILE A 429 -19.74 -15.94 -15.60
C ILE A 429 -19.42 -17.09 -14.64
N PRO A 430 -20.43 -17.76 -14.07
CA PRO A 430 -20.21 -18.81 -13.08
C PRO A 430 -19.62 -20.07 -13.71
N GLU A 431 -18.75 -20.75 -12.97
CA GLU A 431 -18.29 -22.09 -13.30
C GLU A 431 -19.39 -23.11 -12.96
N ARG A 432 -19.27 -24.35 -13.47
CA ARG A 432 -20.25 -25.40 -13.15
C ARG A 432 -20.38 -25.61 -11.65
N GLY A 433 -21.61 -25.62 -11.16
CA GLY A 433 -21.92 -25.79 -9.73
C GLY A 433 -22.05 -24.47 -8.96
N TYR A 434 -21.90 -23.32 -9.63
CA TYR A 434 -22.07 -22.01 -9.03
C TYR A 434 -23.14 -21.18 -9.75
N LEU A 435 -23.71 -20.22 -9.03
CA LEU A 435 -24.55 -19.15 -9.53
C LEU A 435 -23.95 -17.82 -9.08
N PHE A 436 -24.01 -16.83 -9.95
CA PHE A 436 -23.71 -15.46 -9.57
C PHE A 436 -24.69 -15.00 -8.47
N ASP A 437 -24.16 -14.34 -7.45
CA ASP A 437 -24.93 -13.82 -6.31
C ASP A 437 -24.91 -12.29 -6.30
N SER A 438 -23.72 -11.68 -6.27
CA SER A 438 -23.57 -10.22 -6.21
C SER A 438 -22.17 -9.76 -6.63
N TRP A 439 -22.05 -8.49 -6.97
CA TRP A 439 -20.79 -7.76 -7.03
C TRP A 439 -20.54 -7.06 -5.70
N SER A 440 -19.28 -6.97 -5.30
CA SER A 440 -18.84 -6.23 -4.11
C SER A 440 -17.43 -5.65 -4.29
N GLY A 441 -16.88 -5.00 -3.25
CA GLY A 441 -15.62 -4.28 -3.31
C GLY A 441 -15.86 -2.81 -3.64
N LEU A 442 -15.29 -2.31 -4.74
CA LEU A 442 -15.50 -0.92 -5.19
C LEU A 442 -16.96 -0.59 -5.50
N VAL A 443 -17.72 -1.57 -5.99
CA VAL A 443 -19.11 -1.39 -6.40
C VAL A 443 -19.94 -2.56 -5.89
N TYR A 444 -21.06 -2.26 -5.23
CA TYR A 444 -22.06 -3.25 -4.87
C TYR A 444 -23.20 -3.25 -5.88
N SER A 445 -23.55 -4.43 -6.40
CA SER A 445 -24.68 -4.61 -7.31
C SER A 445 -25.12 -6.06 -7.34
N THR A 446 -26.42 -6.31 -7.41
CA THR A 446 -26.98 -7.65 -7.67
C THR A 446 -27.26 -7.89 -9.16
N SER A 447 -27.08 -6.87 -10.00
CA SER A 447 -27.26 -6.95 -11.45
C SER A 447 -26.01 -7.49 -12.14
N ASN A 448 -26.22 -8.34 -13.14
CA ASN A 448 -25.17 -8.87 -14.01
C ASN A 448 -25.66 -8.83 -15.47
N PRO A 449 -25.03 -8.04 -16.37
CA PRO A 449 -23.78 -7.30 -16.23
C PRO A 449 -23.75 -6.20 -15.17
N LEU A 450 -22.58 -5.99 -14.57
CA LEU A 450 -22.23 -4.78 -13.81
C LEU A 450 -21.85 -3.66 -14.77
N LYS A 451 -22.41 -2.47 -14.53
CA LYS A 451 -22.00 -1.22 -15.17
C LYS A 451 -21.50 -0.26 -14.09
N PHE A 452 -20.31 0.30 -14.28
CA PHE A 452 -19.75 1.26 -13.34
C PHE A 452 -18.79 2.23 -14.03
N ASN A 453 -18.59 3.40 -13.42
CA ASN A 453 -17.55 4.34 -13.81
C ASN A 453 -16.32 4.12 -12.94
N ALA A 454 -15.16 3.96 -13.56
CA ALA A 454 -13.92 3.78 -12.84
C ALA A 454 -13.35 5.15 -12.40
N SER A 455 -13.32 5.37 -11.08
CA SER A 455 -12.85 6.62 -10.45
C SER A 455 -11.72 6.42 -9.43
N GLU A 456 -11.58 5.22 -8.87
CA GLU A 456 -10.58 4.90 -7.85
C GLU A 456 -9.98 3.51 -8.05
N TYR A 457 -8.78 3.32 -7.52
CA TYR A 457 -8.12 2.04 -7.43
C TYR A 457 -8.82 1.12 -6.43
N GLY A 458 -8.95 -0.16 -6.77
CA GLY A 458 -9.43 -1.19 -5.85
C GLY A 458 -9.84 -2.47 -6.57
N ASN A 459 -10.51 -3.35 -5.84
CA ASN A 459 -10.98 -4.63 -6.39
C ASN A 459 -12.48 -4.62 -6.60
N ILE A 460 -12.91 -5.12 -7.76
CA ILE A 460 -14.28 -5.58 -8.00
C ILE A 460 -14.32 -7.09 -7.78
N ILE A 461 -15.24 -7.52 -6.93
CA ILE A 461 -15.34 -8.91 -6.49
C ILE A 461 -16.66 -9.48 -6.99
N ALA A 462 -16.61 -10.53 -7.81
CA ALA A 462 -17.78 -11.32 -8.19
C ALA A 462 -18.01 -12.42 -7.15
N ASN A 463 -19.09 -12.30 -6.39
CA ASN A 463 -19.52 -13.30 -5.44
C ASN A 463 -20.40 -14.34 -6.13
N PHE A 464 -20.04 -15.61 -5.93
CA PHE A 464 -20.77 -16.76 -6.42
C PHE A 464 -21.19 -17.65 -5.26
N ARG A 465 -22.35 -18.29 -5.40
CA ARG A 465 -22.86 -19.27 -4.44
C ARG A 465 -23.05 -20.63 -5.11
N PRO A 466 -22.92 -21.75 -4.38
CA PRO A 466 -23.20 -23.07 -4.94
C PRO A 466 -24.64 -23.17 -5.48
N THR A 467 -24.84 -23.89 -6.58
CA THR A 467 -26.18 -24.17 -7.16
C THR A 467 -27.03 -25.08 -6.29
N LEU A 468 -26.39 -25.92 -5.49
CA LEU A 468 -27.04 -26.79 -4.51
C LEU A 468 -27.20 -26.03 -3.21
N SER A 469 -28.36 -26.15 -2.55
CA SER A 469 -28.47 -25.68 -1.16
C SER A 469 -27.38 -26.37 -0.33
N THR A 470 -26.88 -25.72 0.72
CA THR A 470 -25.87 -26.32 1.61
C THR A 470 -26.29 -27.72 2.07
N GLU A 471 -27.59 -27.94 2.28
CA GLU A 471 -28.19 -29.24 2.60
C GLU A 471 -28.11 -30.26 1.45
N GLN A 472 -28.39 -29.86 0.21
CA GLN A 472 -28.27 -30.72 -0.97
C GLN A 472 -26.81 -31.06 -1.31
N TYR A 473 -25.88 -30.13 -1.09
CA TYR A 473 -24.44 -30.36 -1.24
C TYR A 473 -23.92 -31.34 -0.18
N ILE A 474 -24.34 -31.17 1.09
CA ILE A 474 -24.09 -32.14 2.17
C ILE A 474 -24.72 -33.50 1.83
N PHE A 475 -25.92 -33.54 1.23
CA PHE A 475 -26.57 -34.78 0.80
C PHE A 475 -25.84 -35.48 -0.36
N LEU A 476 -25.24 -34.75 -1.29
CA LEU A 476 -24.50 -35.30 -2.43
C LEU A 476 -23.14 -35.86 -2.02
N ILE A 477 -22.40 -35.16 -1.16
CA ILE A 477 -21.14 -35.67 -0.59
C ILE A 477 -21.44 -36.81 0.40
N GLY A 478 -22.51 -36.70 1.19
CA GLY A 478 -23.00 -37.77 2.04
C GLY A 478 -23.55 -38.98 1.27
N GLY A 479 -24.04 -38.78 0.05
CA GLY A 479 -24.63 -39.83 -0.80
C GLY A 479 -23.61 -40.78 -1.42
N ILE A 480 -22.37 -40.33 -1.63
CA ILE A 480 -21.28 -41.17 -2.17
C ILE A 480 -20.64 -42.04 -1.07
N THR A 481 -20.79 -41.69 0.21
CA THR A 481 -20.19 -42.44 1.34
C THR A 481 -21.19 -43.04 2.34
N GLY A 482 -22.50 -42.80 2.19
CA GLY A 482 -23.41 -42.80 3.36
C GLY A 482 -24.63 -43.72 3.37
N MET A 483 -24.88 -44.60 2.40
CA MET A 483 -26.09 -45.45 2.44
C MET A 483 -25.88 -46.88 2.98
N SER A 484 -24.64 -47.34 3.18
CA SER A 484 -24.36 -48.61 3.87
C SER A 484 -24.08 -48.46 5.37
N SER A 485 -23.76 -47.25 5.84
CA SER A 485 -23.28 -47.01 7.21
C SER A 485 -24.38 -46.66 8.21
N VAL A 486 -25.52 -46.10 7.79
CA VAL A 486 -26.54 -45.60 8.74
C VAL A 486 -27.32 -46.74 9.41
N LEU A 487 -27.61 -47.82 8.70
CA LEU A 487 -28.33 -48.97 9.28
C LEU A 487 -27.44 -49.83 10.20
N LEU A 488 -26.13 -49.91 9.93
CA LEU A 488 -25.18 -50.60 10.81
C LEU A 488 -24.83 -49.76 12.05
N THR A 489 -24.73 -48.43 11.93
CA THR A 489 -24.35 -47.55 13.05
C THR A 489 -25.39 -47.49 14.17
N TRP A 490 -26.67 -47.72 13.87
CA TRP A 490 -27.73 -47.73 14.88
C TRP A 490 -27.66 -48.96 15.81
N PHE A 491 -27.24 -50.12 15.28
CA PHE A 491 -27.04 -51.34 16.09
C PHE A 491 -25.70 -51.36 16.85
N PHE A 492 -24.63 -50.72 16.33
CA PHE A 492 -23.31 -50.72 16.98
C PHE A 492 -23.11 -49.65 18.07
N LYS A 493 -23.85 -48.53 18.07
CA LYS A 493 -23.64 -47.42 19.05
C LYS A 493 -24.22 -47.64 20.45
N GLY A 494 -25.19 -48.54 20.64
CA GLY A 494 -25.77 -48.80 21.97
C GLY A 494 -24.80 -49.45 22.95
N GLY A 495 -24.02 -50.43 22.47
CA GLY A 495 -23.03 -51.15 23.27
C GLY A 495 -21.81 -50.30 23.64
N GLN A 496 -21.31 -49.51 22.69
CA GLN A 496 -20.16 -48.62 22.90
C GLN A 496 -20.48 -47.49 23.91
N ARG A 497 -21.67 -46.88 23.82
CA ARG A 497 -22.09 -45.84 24.77
C ARG A 497 -22.20 -46.36 26.20
N ARG A 498 -22.74 -47.56 26.41
CA ARG A 498 -22.81 -48.20 27.74
C ARG A 498 -21.42 -48.48 28.31
N LYS A 499 -20.50 -49.00 27.48
CA LYS A 499 -19.12 -49.28 27.89
C LYS A 499 -18.35 -48.00 28.22
N PHE A 500 -18.49 -46.94 27.42
CA PHE A 500 -17.87 -45.64 27.69
C PHE A 500 -18.35 -45.03 29.01
N ASN A 501 -19.66 -45.01 29.25
CA ASN A 501 -20.22 -44.51 30.51
C ASN A 501 -19.71 -45.31 31.72
N LYS A 502 -19.58 -46.64 31.59
CA LYS A 502 -18.99 -47.49 32.63
C LYS A 502 -17.54 -47.12 32.91
N PHE A 503 -16.73 -46.91 31.87
CA PHE A 503 -15.33 -46.51 32.05
C PHE A 503 -15.18 -45.10 32.63
N ILE A 504 -16.05 -44.14 32.29
CA ILE A 504 -16.06 -42.84 32.96
C ILE A 504 -16.25 -42.99 34.47
N GLN A 505 -17.22 -43.83 34.89
CA GLN A 505 -17.45 -44.06 36.32
C GLN A 505 -16.26 -44.72 37.01
N ILE A 506 -15.66 -45.73 36.38
CA ILE A 506 -14.47 -46.41 36.91
C ILE A 506 -13.29 -45.44 36.99
N THR A 507 -13.06 -44.61 35.97
CA THR A 507 -11.98 -43.61 35.95
C THR A 507 -12.17 -42.55 37.03
N ASN A 508 -13.39 -42.02 37.21
CA ASN A 508 -13.66 -41.05 38.28
C ASN A 508 -13.38 -41.66 39.65
N LYS A 509 -13.87 -42.87 39.91
CA LYS A 509 -13.65 -43.56 41.18
C LYS A 509 -12.17 -43.87 41.42
N ALA A 510 -11.45 -44.34 40.40
CA ALA A 510 -10.02 -44.63 40.52
C ALA A 510 -9.18 -43.37 40.82
N ILE A 511 -9.61 -42.21 40.31
CA ILE A 511 -9.00 -40.92 40.62
C ILE A 511 -9.31 -40.52 42.07
N GLU A 512 -10.56 -40.64 42.52
CA GLU A 512 -10.94 -40.37 43.92
C GLU A 512 -10.21 -41.28 44.91
N ASP A 513 -10.11 -42.58 44.61
CA ASP A 513 -9.37 -43.54 45.42
C ASP A 513 -7.86 -43.20 45.45
N ALA A 514 -7.33 -42.65 44.36
CA ALA A 514 -5.93 -42.23 44.25
C ALA A 514 -5.61 -40.94 45.03
N ASP A 515 -6.58 -40.05 45.24
CA ASP A 515 -6.41 -38.83 46.06
C ASP A 515 -6.22 -39.17 47.55
N VAL A 516 -6.67 -40.34 48.02
CA VAL A 516 -6.66 -40.73 49.45
C VAL A 516 -5.70 -41.90 49.75
N GLY A 517 -5.26 -42.63 48.73
CA GLY A 517 -4.42 -43.83 48.86
C GLY A 517 -2.91 -43.58 48.81
N ASP A 518 -2.12 -44.66 48.99
CA ASP A 518 -0.67 -44.62 48.76
C ASP A 518 -0.38 -44.28 47.29
N LYS A 519 0.54 -43.33 47.06
CA LYS A 519 0.83 -42.80 45.72
C LYS A 519 1.38 -43.86 44.77
N LYS A 520 2.30 -44.73 45.24
CA LYS A 520 2.91 -45.75 44.38
C LYS A 520 1.89 -46.81 44.00
N GLU A 521 1.06 -47.23 44.96
CA GLU A 521 -0.01 -48.20 44.69
C GLU A 521 -1.08 -47.63 43.75
N SER A 522 -1.42 -46.35 43.92
CA SER A 522 -2.41 -45.64 43.08
C SER A 522 -1.95 -45.49 41.63
N ILE A 523 -0.67 -45.17 41.40
CA ILE A 523 -0.11 -45.11 40.04
C ILE A 523 -0.24 -46.47 39.33
N ILE A 524 0.10 -47.57 40.00
CA ILE A 524 -0.02 -48.93 39.44
C ILE A 524 -1.48 -49.25 39.09
N LYS A 525 -2.44 -48.87 39.95
CA LYS A 525 -3.88 -49.08 39.69
C LYS A 525 -4.37 -48.27 38.47
N LEU A 526 -3.93 -47.02 38.34
CA LEU A 526 -4.29 -46.15 37.22
C LEU A 526 -3.68 -46.64 35.90
N GLU A 527 -2.44 -47.13 35.92
CA GLU A 527 -1.80 -47.73 34.73
C GLU A 527 -2.48 -49.03 34.29
N ASN A 528 -2.90 -49.87 35.24
CA ASN A 528 -3.68 -51.08 34.92
C ASN A 528 -5.04 -50.72 34.30
N LEU A 529 -5.73 -49.71 34.85
CA LEU A 529 -6.99 -49.22 34.27
C LEU A 529 -6.78 -48.68 32.84
N ARG A 530 -5.68 -47.96 32.61
CA ARG A 530 -5.31 -47.46 31.28
C ARG A 530 -5.14 -48.61 30.28
N ARG A 531 -4.49 -49.71 30.70
CA ARG A 531 -4.34 -50.91 29.88
C ARG A 531 -5.68 -51.59 29.57
N ASP A 532 -6.62 -51.62 30.51
CA ASP A 532 -7.98 -52.17 30.29
C ASP A 532 -8.80 -51.34 29.30
N ILE A 533 -8.68 -50.01 29.39
CA ILE A 533 -9.31 -49.06 28.46
C ILE A 533 -8.73 -49.26 27.05
N PHE A 534 -7.40 -49.36 26.92
CA PHE A 534 -6.73 -49.64 25.65
C PHE A 534 -7.14 -50.99 25.04
N ASN A 535 -7.22 -52.05 25.86
CA ASN A 535 -7.68 -53.36 25.40
C ASN A 535 -9.14 -53.34 24.93
N THR A 536 -10.00 -52.55 25.59
CA THR A 536 -11.39 -52.36 25.18
C THR A 536 -11.50 -51.60 23.87
N TYR A 537 -10.67 -50.55 23.70
CA TYR A 537 -10.54 -49.79 22.47
C TYR A 537 -10.10 -50.69 21.31
N ARG A 538 -9.03 -51.48 21.48
CA ARG A 538 -8.52 -52.41 20.45
C ARG A 538 -9.57 -53.44 20.00
N ARG A 539 -10.53 -53.78 20.86
CA ARG A 539 -11.67 -54.67 20.54
C ARG A 539 -12.83 -53.94 19.83
N GLY A 540 -12.65 -52.71 19.39
CA GLY A 540 -13.67 -51.89 18.72
C GLY A 540 -14.83 -51.49 19.61
N SER A 541 -14.67 -51.61 20.94
CA SER A 541 -15.73 -51.35 21.91
C SER A 541 -15.75 -49.92 22.45
N LEU A 542 -14.78 -49.09 22.05
CA LEU A 542 -14.71 -47.64 22.26
C LEU A 542 -14.32 -46.99 20.92
N THR A 543 -14.78 -45.77 20.68
CA THR A 543 -14.31 -44.96 19.53
C THR A 543 -12.95 -44.31 19.83
N ASP A 544 -12.24 -43.83 18.81
CA ASP A 544 -10.96 -43.11 18.98
C ASP A 544 -11.09 -41.94 19.96
N PHE A 545 -12.16 -41.14 19.81
CA PHE A 545 -12.46 -40.04 20.71
C PHE A 545 -12.70 -40.50 22.17
N GLN A 546 -13.45 -41.59 22.36
CA GLN A 546 -13.75 -42.11 23.70
C GLN A 546 -12.50 -42.66 24.40
N PHE A 547 -11.64 -43.35 23.65
CA PHE A 547 -10.35 -43.82 24.13
C PHE A 547 -9.45 -42.64 24.48
N ASP A 548 -9.25 -41.70 23.55
CA ASP A 548 -8.38 -40.53 23.74
C ASP A 548 -8.80 -39.68 24.93
N PHE A 549 -10.11 -39.46 25.12
CA PHE A 549 -10.66 -38.75 26.27
C PHE A 549 -10.29 -39.42 27.61
N LEU A 550 -10.48 -40.74 27.73
CA LEU A 550 -10.19 -41.49 28.95
C LEU A 550 -8.68 -41.61 29.21
N ASP A 551 -7.90 -41.84 28.15
CA ASP A 551 -6.45 -42.03 28.20
C ASP A 551 -5.75 -40.74 28.65
N LYS A 552 -6.05 -39.61 28.00
CA LYS A 552 -5.50 -38.30 28.36
C LYS A 552 -5.83 -37.91 29.79
N ARG A 553 -7.05 -38.22 30.25
CA ARG A 553 -7.47 -37.91 31.62
C ARG A 553 -6.67 -38.69 32.66
N LEU A 554 -6.42 -39.98 32.42
CA LEU A 554 -5.58 -40.81 33.30
C LEU A 554 -4.11 -40.38 33.25
N ILE A 555 -3.55 -40.13 32.06
CA ILE A 555 -2.15 -39.66 31.91
C ILE A 555 -1.94 -38.33 32.64
N ASN A 556 -2.80 -37.35 32.43
CA ASN A 556 -2.68 -36.04 33.09
C ASN A 556 -2.71 -36.19 34.61
N TYR A 557 -3.55 -37.09 35.13
CA TYR A 557 -3.65 -37.31 36.56
C TYR A 557 -2.44 -38.09 37.11
N ILE A 558 -1.97 -39.14 36.44
CA ILE A 558 -0.72 -39.86 36.79
C ILE A 558 0.46 -38.89 36.83
N ASN A 559 0.60 -38.02 35.82
CA ASN A 559 1.64 -36.98 35.77
C ASN A 559 1.51 -35.97 36.91
N LYS A 560 0.28 -35.65 37.34
CA LYS A 560 0.04 -34.75 38.48
C LYS A 560 0.50 -35.37 39.80
N ILE A 561 0.17 -36.64 40.06
CA ILE A 561 0.49 -37.30 41.34
C ILE A 561 1.93 -37.84 41.41
N SER A 562 2.59 -38.03 40.26
CA SER A 562 4.02 -38.42 40.21
C SER A 562 4.98 -37.24 40.41
N ASN A 563 4.52 -36.01 40.18
CA ASN A 563 5.27 -34.76 40.43
C ASN A 563 5.03 -34.15 41.83
N LEU A 564 4.25 -34.82 42.68
CA LEU A 564 3.97 -34.46 44.09
C LEU A 564 4.58 -35.51 45.01
#